data_AF-A0A8C2K4J2-F1
#
_entry.id   AF-A0A8C2K4J2-F1
#
_cell.length_a   1.000
_cell.length_b   1.000
_cell.length_c   1.000
_cell.angle_alpha   90.00
_cell.angle_beta   90.00
_cell.angle_gamma   90.00
#
_symmetry.space_group_name_H-M   'P 1'
#
loop_
_entity.id
_entity.type
_entity.pdbx_description
1 polymer ?
#
loop_
_entity_poly.entity_id
_entity_poly.type
_entity_poly.pdbx_seq_one_letter_code
_entity_poly.pdbx_strand_id
1 'polypeptide(L)'
;MQSSALLCVREFQRLDAVSVMQSSALLCVREFQRLSQLPVSGGLDRVTLEKMSSPRCGVQDAWGQRVSRHHRKKRYAHTGEKWHKRHLTYRIMNGPRNLSPSQVHVAVKTAFQLWSNVSGLIFQELQHGPADIRLAFFEGEHNDGTGNAFDGPGGTLAHAFFPFRGEAHFDMSERWTLNGLKGHNLFLVMAHEIGHTLGLVHSPVRHALMSPYYKKMGSNTLLSWDDVTAVQQLYGKQASHFFLPGSLFHCVKRCFSVDEDGTVLVFQGSRFWTVSNGSVSAPLPLQMRWPQLSLAIEAAAFSPLDSKLYFFKGRQIWRYSGPDLDPGFPMKSSDLGLPNHPDCAFFYHPLGHMVLFRGSRYYVLNLESLSVEPYYPRALRDWKGLPRGLNGALTRPDGKLYFFKEQQYWRFDPGKVRITAAGRWTERLPWVGCHTTPSLQGNDIL
;
A
#
# COMPACT_ATOMS: atom_id res chain seq x y z
N MET A 1 -26.11 8.20 20.08
CA MET A 1 -26.86 7.36 19.13
C MET A 1 -25.91 6.28 18.64
N GLN A 2 -26.07 5.04 19.10
CA GLN A 2 -25.26 3.92 18.63
C GLN A 2 -25.70 3.53 17.21
N SER A 3 -24.78 3.11 16.33
CA SER A 3 -25.15 2.61 14.99
C SER A 3 -25.93 1.30 15.13
N SER A 4 -27.20 1.28 14.71
CA SER A 4 -28.09 0.11 14.86
C SER A 4 -27.48 -1.18 14.30
N ALA A 5 -26.73 -1.11 13.19
CA ALA A 5 -26.09 -2.27 12.57
C ALA A 5 -25.07 -3.00 13.48
N LEU A 6 -24.32 -2.30 14.35
CA LEU A 6 -23.38 -2.95 15.27
C LEU A 6 -24.14 -3.64 16.43
N LEU A 7 -25.19 -3.00 16.94
CA LEU A 7 -26.11 -3.62 17.90
C LEU A 7 -26.75 -4.88 17.29
N CYS A 8 -27.20 -4.82 16.03
CA CYS A 8 -27.78 -5.97 15.32
C CYS A 8 -26.84 -7.19 15.31
N VAL A 9 -25.55 -6.96 15.04
CA VAL A 9 -24.53 -8.02 15.01
C VAL A 9 -24.24 -8.53 16.42
N ARG A 10 -24.09 -7.65 17.42
CA ARG A 10 -23.81 -8.04 18.82
C ARG A 10 -24.98 -8.78 19.48
N GLU A 11 -26.22 -8.37 19.23
CA GLU A 11 -27.40 -9.12 19.65
C GLU A 11 -27.44 -10.49 18.99
N PHE A 12 -27.21 -10.57 17.66
CA PHE A 12 -27.14 -11.86 16.96
C PHE A 12 -26.03 -12.79 17.51
N GLN A 13 -24.85 -12.26 17.83
CA GLN A 13 -23.73 -13.02 18.42
C GLN A 13 -23.99 -13.51 19.85
N ARG A 14 -24.89 -12.85 20.60
CA ARG A 14 -25.28 -13.24 21.96
C ARG A 14 -26.48 -14.20 22.02
N LEU A 15 -27.21 -14.38 20.92
CA LEU A 15 -28.48 -15.10 20.89
C LEU A 15 -28.34 -16.58 20.51
N ASP A 16 -27.93 -17.40 21.50
CA ASP A 16 -28.43 -18.77 21.56
C ASP A 16 -29.88 -18.76 22.04
N ALA A 17 -30.80 -19.03 21.11
CA ALA A 17 -32.22 -19.36 21.30
C ALA A 17 -33.26 -18.26 21.68
N VAL A 18 -34.37 -18.28 20.94
CA VAL A 18 -35.75 -17.85 21.30
C VAL A 18 -36.09 -16.34 21.43
N SER A 19 -36.84 -15.87 20.42
CA SER A 19 -37.84 -14.78 20.39
C SER A 19 -37.71 -13.54 21.29
N VAL A 20 -37.37 -12.39 20.68
CA VAL A 20 -37.83 -11.05 21.11
C VAL A 20 -38.35 -10.24 19.90
N MET A 21 -39.31 -9.36 20.16
CA MET A 21 -40.30 -8.81 19.21
C MET A 21 -39.93 -7.52 18.44
N GLN A 22 -40.71 -7.30 17.38
CA GLN A 22 -41.18 -6.00 16.85
C GLN A 22 -40.22 -5.10 16.03
N SER A 23 -40.87 -4.19 15.30
CA SER A 23 -40.44 -3.31 14.20
C SER A 23 -39.04 -2.69 14.23
N SER A 24 -38.44 -2.48 15.40
CA SER A 24 -37.05 -2.00 15.53
C SER A 24 -36.05 -2.99 14.93
N ALA A 25 -36.24 -4.30 15.16
CA ALA A 25 -35.38 -5.35 14.62
C ALA A 25 -35.38 -5.36 13.07
N LEU A 26 -36.55 -5.19 12.46
CA LEU A 26 -36.70 -5.14 11.00
C LEU A 26 -35.93 -3.95 10.39
N LEU A 27 -36.01 -2.76 11.00
CA LEU A 27 -35.23 -1.59 10.59
C LEU A 27 -33.73 -1.81 10.80
N CYS A 28 -33.36 -2.48 11.89
CA CYS A 28 -31.99 -2.83 12.24
C CYS A 28 -31.34 -3.73 11.18
N VAL A 29 -32.03 -4.81 10.79
CA VAL A 29 -31.59 -5.75 9.73
C VAL A 29 -31.51 -5.05 8.37
N ARG A 30 -32.50 -4.21 8.02
CA ARG A 30 -32.48 -3.45 6.76
C ARG A 30 -31.29 -2.49 6.66
N GLU A 31 -30.98 -1.77 7.74
CA GLU A 31 -29.79 -0.91 7.74
C GLU A 31 -28.50 -1.75 7.71
N PHE A 32 -28.41 -2.84 8.48
CA PHE A 32 -27.27 -3.77 8.39
C PHE A 32 -27.03 -4.28 6.96
N GLN A 33 -28.08 -4.74 6.26
CA GLN A 33 -28.00 -5.20 4.88
C GLN A 33 -27.51 -4.10 3.95
N ARG A 34 -28.11 -2.90 4.06
CA ARG A 34 -27.74 -1.72 3.28
C ARG A 34 -26.28 -1.32 3.49
N LEU A 35 -25.78 -1.34 4.72
CA LEU A 35 -24.38 -1.03 5.05
C LEU A 35 -23.41 -2.13 4.58
N SER A 36 -23.81 -3.39 4.74
CA SER A 36 -23.04 -4.56 4.30
C SER A 36 -23.14 -4.84 2.79
N GLN A 37 -23.86 -3.99 2.04
CA GLN A 37 -24.09 -4.10 0.59
C GLN A 37 -24.73 -5.45 0.19
N LEU A 38 -25.73 -5.87 0.97
CA LEU A 38 -26.61 -7.00 0.73
C LEU A 38 -27.97 -6.53 0.17
N PRO A 39 -28.76 -7.41 -0.47
CA PRO A 39 -30.16 -7.13 -0.78
C PRO A 39 -30.93 -6.71 0.48
N VAL A 40 -31.63 -5.58 0.43
CA VAL A 40 -32.36 -5.04 1.59
C VAL A 40 -33.75 -5.66 1.67
N SER A 41 -33.83 -6.86 2.26
CA SER A 41 -35.10 -7.55 2.54
C SER A 41 -35.68 -7.14 3.90
N GLY A 42 -34.80 -6.99 4.91
CA GLY A 42 -35.14 -6.95 6.33
C GLY A 42 -35.35 -8.33 6.96
N GLY A 43 -35.28 -9.40 6.16
CA GLY A 43 -35.26 -10.77 6.68
C GLY A 43 -33.84 -11.19 7.07
N LEU A 44 -33.73 -12.01 8.10
CA LEU A 44 -32.50 -12.73 8.42
C LEU A 44 -32.31 -13.92 7.46
N ASP A 45 -32.12 -13.60 6.18
CA ASP A 45 -31.79 -14.61 5.16
C ASP A 45 -30.38 -15.17 5.37
N ARG A 46 -30.10 -16.33 4.76
CA ARG A 46 -28.82 -17.05 4.96
C ARG A 46 -27.60 -16.16 4.70
N VAL A 47 -27.66 -15.31 3.67
CA VAL A 47 -26.55 -14.41 3.30
C VAL A 47 -26.37 -13.31 4.35
N THR A 48 -27.47 -12.80 4.90
CA THR A 48 -27.47 -11.83 6.01
C THR A 48 -26.87 -12.44 7.27
N LEU A 49 -27.27 -13.66 7.64
CA LEU A 49 -26.75 -14.41 8.80
C LEU A 49 -25.25 -14.76 8.65
N GLU A 50 -24.85 -15.31 7.50
CA GLU A 50 -23.44 -15.53 7.13
C GLU A 50 -22.63 -14.22 7.27
N LYS A 51 -23.21 -13.10 6.85
CA LYS A 51 -22.54 -11.80 6.93
C LYS A 51 -22.48 -11.22 8.35
N MET A 52 -23.49 -11.45 9.19
CA MET A 52 -23.48 -11.05 10.61
C MET A 52 -22.47 -11.86 11.42
N SER A 53 -22.35 -13.16 11.13
CA SER A 53 -21.35 -14.05 11.75
C SER A 53 -19.90 -13.80 11.29
N SER A 54 -19.69 -12.98 10.26
CA SER A 54 -18.36 -12.73 9.68
C SER A 54 -17.49 -11.90 10.65
N PRO A 55 -16.28 -12.37 11.03
CA PRO A 55 -15.42 -11.66 11.97
C PRO A 55 -15.13 -10.21 11.54
N ARG A 56 -15.11 -9.28 12.49
CA ARG A 56 -15.08 -7.83 12.25
C ARG A 56 -14.43 -7.03 13.38
N CYS A 57 -14.16 -5.76 13.10
CA CYS A 57 -13.88 -4.75 14.11
C CYS A 57 -15.17 -4.32 14.85
N GLY A 58 -15.05 -4.11 16.16
CA GLY A 58 -16.10 -3.70 17.08
C GLY A 58 -16.33 -2.18 17.16
N VAL A 59 -15.57 -1.37 16.42
CA VAL A 59 -15.82 0.07 16.30
C VAL A 59 -17.11 0.33 15.52
N GLN A 60 -17.82 1.39 15.87
CA GLN A 60 -19.10 1.73 15.24
C GLN A 60 -18.97 2.17 13.79
N ASP A 61 -19.91 1.69 13.00
CA ASP A 61 -20.04 1.95 11.58
C ASP A 61 -20.57 3.37 11.33
N ALA A 62 -19.65 4.30 10.98
CA ALA A 62 -19.92 5.74 10.82
C ALA A 62 -20.99 6.11 9.76
N TRP A 63 -21.45 5.12 8.99
CA TRP A 63 -22.49 5.23 7.98
C TRP A 63 -23.82 5.82 8.48
N GLY A 64 -24.13 5.65 9.77
CA GLY A 64 -25.37 6.14 10.40
C GLY A 64 -25.48 7.66 10.55
N GLN A 65 -24.38 8.42 10.48
CA GLN A 65 -24.43 9.89 10.61
C GLN A 65 -24.96 10.63 9.36
N ARG A 66 -25.35 9.91 8.31
CA ARG A 66 -25.81 10.48 7.02
C ARG A 66 -27.22 11.08 7.04
N VAL A 67 -27.91 11.09 8.19
CA VAL A 67 -29.31 11.52 8.34
C VAL A 67 -29.45 12.94 8.94
N SER A 68 -28.37 13.55 9.43
CA SER A 68 -28.42 14.86 10.11
C SER A 68 -27.51 15.91 9.47
N ARG A 69 -28.11 17.06 9.13
CA ARG A 69 -27.54 18.35 8.67
C ARG A 69 -27.10 18.48 7.20
N HIS A 70 -27.67 19.51 6.56
CA HIS A 70 -27.34 19.98 5.21
C HIS A 70 -25.95 20.64 5.15
N HIS A 71 -24.88 19.86 5.09
CA HIS A 71 -23.57 20.35 4.67
C HIS A 71 -22.92 19.49 3.59
N ARG A 72 -22.08 20.15 2.78
CA ARG A 72 -21.43 19.68 1.56
C ARG A 72 -20.82 18.27 1.73
N LYS A 73 -21.16 17.33 0.85
CA LYS A 73 -20.67 15.93 0.83
C LYS A 73 -19.13 15.86 0.97
N LYS A 74 -18.61 15.54 2.16
CA LYS A 74 -17.21 15.10 2.34
C LYS A 74 -17.08 13.68 1.80
N ARG A 75 -16.02 13.41 1.03
CA ARG A 75 -15.81 12.15 0.29
C ARG A 75 -15.05 11.06 1.07
N TYR A 76 -14.56 11.35 2.26
CA TYR A 76 -13.66 10.48 3.04
C TYR A 76 -14.03 10.49 4.52
N ALA A 77 -13.68 9.41 5.22
CA ALA A 77 -14.23 9.09 6.52
C ALA A 77 -13.18 9.25 7.64
N HIS A 78 -13.25 10.37 8.35
CA HIS A 78 -12.51 10.67 9.58
C HIS A 78 -13.43 11.44 10.53
N THR A 79 -13.30 11.24 11.85
CA THR A 79 -14.15 11.94 12.85
C THR A 79 -13.86 13.44 12.93
N GLY A 80 -12.65 13.86 12.54
CA GLY A 80 -12.11 15.20 12.75
C GLY A 80 -11.19 15.27 13.97
N GLU A 81 -11.26 14.28 14.87
CA GLU A 81 -10.31 14.10 15.95
C GLU A 81 -8.98 13.58 15.40
N LYS A 82 -7.88 14.19 15.82
CA LYS A 82 -6.53 13.77 15.45
C LYS A 82 -5.53 14.13 16.54
N TRP A 83 -4.43 13.41 16.59
CA TRP A 83 -3.23 13.86 17.29
C TRP A 83 -2.71 15.19 16.73
N HIS A 84 -2.48 16.17 17.60
CA HIS A 84 -1.88 17.45 17.21
C HIS A 84 -0.34 17.40 17.17
N LYS A 85 0.27 16.38 17.79
CA LYS A 85 1.71 16.11 17.76
C LYS A 85 2.08 15.06 16.71
N ARG A 86 3.37 15.05 16.34
CA ARG A 86 3.94 14.16 15.30
C ARG A 86 4.64 12.92 15.86
N HIS A 87 5.26 13.08 17.02
CA HIS A 87 5.88 12.01 17.77
C HIS A 87 4.83 11.44 18.72
N LEU A 88 4.47 10.17 18.50
CA LEU A 88 3.48 9.43 19.29
C LEU A 88 4.17 8.28 20.00
N THR A 89 3.90 8.14 21.30
CA THR A 89 4.41 7.04 22.09
C THR A 89 3.39 5.91 22.14
N TYR A 90 3.86 4.66 22.12
CA TYR A 90 2.99 3.50 22.29
C TYR A 90 3.52 2.52 23.32
N ARG A 91 2.62 1.73 23.90
CA ARG A 91 2.97 0.69 24.87
C ARG A 91 2.11 -0.55 24.70
N ILE A 92 2.77 -1.70 24.72
CA ILE A 92 2.15 -3.03 24.79
C ILE A 92 1.90 -3.32 26.28
N MET A 93 0.64 -3.46 26.68
CA MET A 93 0.27 -3.65 28.08
C MET A 93 0.34 -5.12 28.51
N ASN A 94 -0.05 -6.02 27.61
CA ASN A 94 -0.01 -7.48 27.74
C ASN A 94 -0.04 -8.11 26.32
N GLY A 95 -0.10 -9.44 26.22
CA GLY A 95 -0.13 -10.17 24.94
C GLY A 95 -1.07 -11.38 24.98
N PRO A 96 -1.40 -11.97 23.81
CA PRO A 96 -2.31 -13.10 23.69
C PRO A 96 -1.67 -14.40 24.18
N ARG A 97 -2.49 -15.32 24.68
CA ARG A 97 -2.05 -16.59 25.30
C ARG A 97 -1.22 -17.51 24.38
N ASN A 98 -1.31 -17.33 23.05
CA ASN A 98 -0.84 -18.29 22.05
C ASN A 98 0.26 -17.78 21.10
N LEU A 99 0.87 -16.62 21.38
CA LEU A 99 2.04 -16.09 20.65
C LEU A 99 3.12 -15.65 21.64
N SER A 100 4.40 -15.72 21.27
CA SER A 100 5.48 -15.25 22.14
C SER A 100 5.53 -13.71 22.20
N PRO A 101 6.01 -13.11 23.31
CA PRO A 101 6.15 -11.65 23.40
C PRO A 101 6.95 -11.03 22.24
N SER A 102 7.99 -11.72 21.76
CA SER A 102 8.78 -11.28 20.59
C SER A 102 7.97 -11.28 19.29
N GLN A 103 7.09 -12.27 19.08
CA GLN A 103 6.18 -12.30 17.93
C GLN A 103 5.16 -11.15 17.97
N VAL A 104 4.62 -10.86 19.16
CA VAL A 104 3.71 -9.72 19.37
C VAL A 104 4.41 -8.40 19.09
N HIS A 105 5.59 -8.17 19.68
CA HIS A 105 6.39 -6.96 19.49
C HIS A 105 6.76 -6.74 18.01
N VAL A 106 7.11 -7.80 17.26
CA VAL A 106 7.34 -7.71 15.81
C VAL A 106 6.06 -7.30 15.05
N ALA A 107 4.89 -7.86 15.40
CA ALA A 107 3.62 -7.48 14.79
C ALA A 107 3.24 -6.02 15.07
N VAL A 108 3.34 -5.59 16.33
CA VAL A 108 3.10 -4.21 16.80
C VAL A 108 4.01 -3.22 16.04
N LYS A 109 5.32 -3.45 16.05
CA LYS A 109 6.30 -2.60 15.39
C LYS A 109 6.04 -2.48 13.89
N THR A 110 5.70 -3.60 13.23
CA THR A 110 5.37 -3.61 11.79
C THR A 110 4.06 -2.86 11.51
N ALA A 111 3.07 -2.94 12.40
CA ALA A 111 1.79 -2.25 12.26
C ALA A 111 1.93 -0.72 12.42
N PHE A 112 2.72 -0.24 13.38
CA PHE A 112 3.06 1.18 13.47
C PHE A 112 3.91 1.65 12.28
N GLN A 113 4.88 0.84 11.84
CA GLN A 113 5.72 1.16 10.68
C GLN A 113 4.88 1.30 9.39
N LEU A 114 3.81 0.51 9.24
CA LEU A 114 2.88 0.61 8.11
C LEU A 114 2.30 2.03 7.98
N TRP A 115 1.91 2.64 9.10
CA TRP A 115 1.34 3.99 9.14
C TRP A 115 2.39 5.10 9.06
N SER A 116 3.56 4.97 9.69
CA SER A 116 4.63 5.98 9.58
C SER A 116 5.23 6.03 8.17
N ASN A 117 5.28 4.90 7.45
CA ASN A 117 5.77 4.85 6.07
C ASN A 117 4.95 5.70 5.09
N VAL A 118 3.71 6.04 5.43
CA VAL A 118 2.79 6.78 4.56
C VAL A 118 2.33 8.12 5.13
N SER A 119 2.78 8.52 6.32
CA SER A 119 2.32 9.73 7.01
C SER A 119 3.46 10.54 7.63
N GLY A 120 3.19 11.78 8.05
CA GLY A 120 4.12 12.58 8.86
C GLY A 120 4.13 12.22 10.35
N LEU A 121 3.95 10.94 10.70
CA LEU A 121 3.97 10.45 12.09
C LEU A 121 5.23 9.63 12.39
N ILE A 122 5.71 9.74 13.62
CA ILE A 122 6.85 9.00 14.16
C ILE A 122 6.36 8.28 15.43
N PHE A 123 6.62 6.98 15.53
CA PHE A 123 6.18 6.15 16.65
C PHE A 123 7.36 5.66 17.49
N GLN A 124 7.26 5.78 18.81
CA GLN A 124 8.26 5.31 19.77
C GLN A 124 7.61 4.38 20.80
N GLU A 125 8.19 3.20 21.01
CA GLU A 125 7.74 2.29 22.06
C GLU A 125 8.27 2.74 23.43
N LEU A 126 7.42 2.68 24.45
CA LEU A 126 7.77 2.90 25.85
C LEU A 126 7.59 1.60 26.66
N GLN A 127 8.60 1.26 27.47
CA GLN A 127 8.55 0.10 28.36
C GLN A 127 7.73 0.39 29.64
N HIS A 128 7.79 1.63 30.14
CA HIS A 128 7.15 2.07 31.37
C HIS A 128 6.47 3.45 31.21
N GLY A 129 5.62 3.80 32.17
CA GLY A 129 4.89 5.07 32.18
C GLY A 129 3.63 5.10 31.29
N PRO A 130 3.00 6.28 31.17
CA PRO A 130 1.91 6.52 30.23
C PRO A 130 2.43 6.64 28.79
N ALA A 131 1.64 6.16 27.83
CA ALA A 131 1.90 6.30 26.40
C ALA A 131 0.64 6.82 25.70
N ASP A 132 0.81 7.47 24.55
CA ASP A 132 -0.30 8.02 23.75
C ASP A 132 -1.20 6.92 23.19
N ILE A 133 -0.62 5.79 22.79
CA ILE A 133 -1.33 4.64 22.23
C ILE A 133 -1.08 3.39 23.08
N ARG A 134 -2.12 2.84 23.69
CA ARG A 134 -2.05 1.64 24.54
C ARG A 134 -2.68 0.46 23.82
N LEU A 135 -1.92 -0.64 23.70
CA LEU A 135 -2.38 -1.89 23.09
C LEU A 135 -2.56 -2.94 24.19
N ALA A 136 -3.77 -3.50 24.32
CA ALA A 136 -4.11 -4.46 25.37
C ALA A 136 -5.03 -5.58 24.87
N PHE A 137 -4.94 -6.74 25.50
CA PHE A 137 -5.74 -7.93 25.23
C PHE A 137 -6.65 -8.23 26.43
N PHE A 138 -7.94 -8.48 26.19
CA PHE A 138 -8.94 -8.71 27.23
C PHE A 138 -9.93 -9.82 26.84
N GLU A 139 -10.63 -10.41 27.81
CA GLU A 139 -11.71 -11.39 27.59
C GLU A 139 -13.01 -10.78 28.13
N GLY A 140 -14.13 -10.92 27.40
CA GLY A 140 -15.44 -10.45 27.86
C GLY A 140 -15.51 -8.94 28.16
N GLU A 141 -16.21 -8.57 29.23
CA GLU A 141 -16.32 -7.20 29.72
C GLU A 141 -15.03 -6.73 30.41
N HIS A 142 -14.49 -5.59 29.98
CA HIS A 142 -13.18 -5.11 30.41
C HIS A 142 -13.15 -3.62 30.78
N ASN A 143 -14.22 -3.16 31.44
CA ASN A 143 -14.34 -1.84 32.08
C ASN A 143 -14.28 -0.63 31.13
N ASP A 144 -14.49 -0.82 29.83
CA ASP A 144 -14.67 0.26 28.85
C ASP A 144 -16.12 0.39 28.34
N GLY A 145 -17.04 -0.34 28.99
CA GLY A 145 -18.50 -0.23 28.91
C GLY A 145 -19.16 -1.45 28.25
N THR A 146 -20.27 -1.93 28.83
CA THR A 146 -20.97 -3.20 28.51
C THR A 146 -21.35 -3.45 27.04
N GLY A 147 -21.35 -2.39 26.22
CA GLY A 147 -21.47 -2.51 24.77
C GLY A 147 -20.22 -3.11 24.10
N ASN A 148 -19.04 -2.89 24.66
CA ASN A 148 -17.71 -3.22 24.11
C ASN A 148 -17.15 -4.57 24.59
N ALA A 149 -17.86 -5.28 25.48
CA ALA A 149 -17.51 -6.65 25.84
C ALA A 149 -17.24 -7.54 24.61
N PHE A 150 -16.14 -8.28 24.63
CA PHE A 150 -15.84 -9.28 23.60
C PHE A 150 -16.77 -10.49 23.70
N ASP A 151 -17.10 -11.07 22.55
CA ASP A 151 -18.04 -12.18 22.38
C ASP A 151 -17.38 -13.57 22.35
N GLY A 152 -16.05 -13.64 22.45
CA GLY A 152 -15.30 -14.90 22.40
C GLY A 152 -14.86 -15.27 20.98
N PRO A 153 -14.44 -16.52 20.73
CA PRO A 153 -13.81 -16.90 19.46
C PRO A 153 -14.70 -16.67 18.23
N GLY A 154 -14.28 -15.77 17.34
CA GLY A 154 -15.03 -15.30 16.19
C GLY A 154 -15.44 -13.84 16.34
N GLY A 155 -16.47 -13.43 15.60
CA GLY A 155 -17.20 -12.19 15.87
C GLY A 155 -16.36 -10.91 16.00
N THR A 156 -16.30 -10.31 17.20
CA THR A 156 -15.59 -9.05 17.46
C THR A 156 -14.11 -9.29 17.78
N LEU A 157 -13.24 -9.18 16.78
CA LEU A 157 -11.81 -9.47 16.95
C LEU A 157 -11.07 -8.47 17.85
N ALA A 158 -11.48 -7.20 17.78
CA ALA A 158 -10.84 -6.06 18.43
C ALA A 158 -11.72 -4.81 18.30
N HIS A 159 -11.39 -3.76 19.05
CA HIS A 159 -11.86 -2.40 18.83
C HIS A 159 -10.86 -1.38 19.36
N ALA A 160 -11.01 -0.12 18.94
CA ALA A 160 -10.16 0.96 19.38
C ALA A 160 -10.92 2.26 19.63
N PHE A 161 -10.33 3.06 20.52
CA PHE A 161 -10.77 4.42 20.81
C PHE A 161 -9.91 5.43 20.04
N PHE A 162 -10.58 6.46 19.55
CA PHE A 162 -10.03 7.57 18.80
C PHE A 162 -8.94 8.36 19.58
N PRO A 163 -8.16 9.24 18.90
CA PRO A 163 -6.98 9.90 19.47
C PRO A 163 -7.10 10.55 20.85
N PHE A 164 -8.30 10.92 21.31
CA PHE A 164 -8.47 11.45 22.68
C PHE A 164 -8.18 10.41 23.79
N ARG A 165 -8.48 9.12 23.56
CA ARG A 165 -8.14 8.01 24.49
C ARG A 165 -6.91 7.23 24.05
N GLY A 166 -6.74 7.00 22.74
CA GLY A 166 -5.58 6.29 22.19
C GLY A 166 -5.44 4.86 22.74
N GLU A 167 -6.49 4.06 22.66
CA GLU A 167 -6.50 2.69 23.18
C GLU A 167 -6.97 1.73 22.09
N ALA A 168 -6.33 0.57 21.98
CA ALA A 168 -6.79 -0.53 21.14
C ALA A 168 -6.82 -1.83 21.95
N HIS A 169 -7.99 -2.44 21.98
CA HIS A 169 -8.31 -3.65 22.72
C HIS A 169 -8.51 -4.81 21.75
N PHE A 170 -7.92 -5.95 22.05
CA PHE A 170 -7.97 -7.17 21.23
C PHE A 170 -8.62 -8.29 22.04
N ASP A 171 -9.48 -9.11 21.43
CA ASP A 171 -10.04 -10.27 22.15
C ASP A 171 -8.91 -11.29 22.42
N MET A 172 -8.70 -11.60 23.69
CA MET A 172 -7.72 -12.59 24.16
C MET A 172 -8.21 -14.03 23.90
N SER A 173 -9.52 -14.23 23.72
CA SER A 173 -10.17 -15.50 23.35
C SER A 173 -9.80 -15.94 21.92
N GLU A 174 -9.32 -15.00 21.10
CA GLU A 174 -9.05 -15.23 19.70
C GLU A 174 -7.80 -16.06 19.42
N ARG A 175 -7.86 -16.86 18.34
CA ARG A 175 -6.73 -17.67 17.88
C ARG A 175 -5.80 -16.82 17.02
N TRP A 176 -5.01 -15.98 17.66
CA TRP A 176 -4.04 -15.10 17.01
C TRP A 176 -2.92 -15.86 16.30
N THR A 177 -2.55 -15.41 15.11
CA THR A 177 -1.45 -15.98 14.31
C THR A 177 -0.71 -14.88 13.54
N LEU A 178 0.50 -15.19 13.06
CA LEU A 178 1.23 -14.31 12.12
C LEU A 178 1.24 -14.86 10.69
N ASN A 179 1.38 -16.19 10.54
CA ASN A 179 1.45 -16.88 9.24
C ASN A 179 0.49 -18.10 9.17
N GLY A 180 -0.53 -18.15 10.04
CA GLY A 180 -1.41 -19.32 10.17
C GLY A 180 -2.51 -19.39 9.12
N LEU A 181 -2.78 -20.59 8.59
CA LEU A 181 -3.94 -20.83 7.71
C LEU A 181 -5.28 -20.83 8.46
N LYS A 182 -5.26 -21.16 9.76
CA LYS A 182 -6.40 -21.18 10.69
C LYS A 182 -6.18 -20.14 11.80
N GLY A 183 -7.25 -19.48 12.25
CA GLY A 183 -7.19 -18.34 13.17
C GLY A 183 -7.12 -16.99 12.44
N HIS A 184 -6.93 -15.93 13.22
CA HIS A 184 -6.90 -14.55 12.76
C HIS A 184 -5.47 -13.99 12.76
N ASN A 185 -5.16 -13.12 11.81
CA ASN A 185 -3.81 -12.55 11.67
C ASN A 185 -3.67 -11.31 12.55
N LEU A 186 -2.84 -11.40 13.60
CA LEU A 186 -2.69 -10.34 14.61
C LEU A 186 -2.20 -9.03 13.97
N PHE A 187 -1.22 -9.11 13.07
CA PHE A 187 -0.67 -7.92 12.41
C PHE A 187 -1.73 -7.18 11.56
N LEU A 188 -2.63 -7.90 10.89
CA LEU A 188 -3.71 -7.27 10.11
C LEU A 188 -4.70 -6.51 11.01
N VAL A 189 -5.20 -7.16 12.06
CA VAL A 189 -6.18 -6.54 12.97
C VAL A 189 -5.53 -5.39 13.73
N MET A 190 -4.30 -5.56 14.21
CA MET A 190 -3.55 -4.52 14.90
C MET A 190 -3.26 -3.30 14.02
N ALA A 191 -2.95 -3.50 12.73
CA ALA A 191 -2.80 -2.40 11.79
C ALA A 191 -4.12 -1.66 11.54
N HIS A 192 -5.26 -2.36 11.52
CA HIS A 192 -6.60 -1.75 11.46
C HIS A 192 -6.90 -0.91 12.71
N GLU A 193 -6.78 -1.50 13.91
CA GLU A 193 -7.08 -0.80 15.17
C GLU A 193 -6.17 0.41 15.41
N ILE A 194 -4.88 0.32 15.06
CA ILE A 194 -3.99 1.50 15.11
C ILE A 194 -4.54 2.61 14.21
N GLY A 195 -5.10 2.31 13.04
CA GLY A 195 -5.76 3.31 12.19
C GLY A 195 -6.88 4.08 12.90
N HIS A 196 -7.68 3.41 13.74
CA HIS A 196 -8.67 4.07 14.59
C HIS A 196 -8.04 4.96 15.68
N THR A 197 -6.97 4.49 16.34
CA THR A 197 -6.21 5.33 17.29
C THR A 197 -5.57 6.56 16.64
N LEU A 198 -5.48 6.59 15.29
CA LEU A 198 -5.03 7.72 14.48
C LEU A 198 -6.17 8.58 13.92
N GLY A 199 -7.44 8.32 14.23
CA GLY A 199 -8.57 9.15 13.78
C GLY A 199 -9.25 8.68 12.47
N LEU A 200 -8.84 7.54 11.92
CA LEU A 200 -9.49 6.94 10.74
C LEU A 200 -10.76 6.20 11.17
N VAL A 201 -11.82 6.22 10.37
CA VAL A 201 -13.02 5.38 10.61
C VAL A 201 -13.15 4.32 9.51
N HIS A 202 -14.13 3.42 9.66
CA HIS A 202 -14.37 2.35 8.69
C HIS A 202 -14.57 2.86 7.24
N SER A 203 -13.81 2.24 6.33
CA SER A 203 -13.87 2.50 4.89
C SER A 203 -15.00 1.70 4.21
N PRO A 204 -15.70 2.27 3.20
CA PRO A 204 -16.63 1.52 2.34
C PRO A 204 -15.93 0.49 1.46
N VAL A 205 -14.62 0.68 1.24
CA VAL A 205 -13.86 -0.05 0.24
C VAL A 205 -13.57 -1.45 0.80
N ARG A 206 -14.22 -2.48 0.25
CA ARG A 206 -14.11 -3.90 0.67
C ARG A 206 -12.69 -4.51 0.65
N HIS A 207 -11.69 -3.74 0.24
CA HIS A 207 -10.28 -4.13 0.16
C HIS A 207 -9.33 -3.11 0.81
N ALA A 208 -9.87 -2.09 1.48
CA ALA A 208 -9.11 -1.22 2.37
C ALA A 208 -8.75 -1.96 3.66
N LEU A 209 -7.64 -1.56 4.30
CA LEU A 209 -7.29 -2.06 5.62
C LEU A 209 -8.37 -1.67 6.63
N MET A 210 -8.84 -0.42 6.58
CA MET A 210 -9.92 0.10 7.42
C MET A 210 -11.32 -0.43 7.03
N SER A 211 -11.45 -1.48 6.23
CA SER A 211 -12.77 -2.10 5.99
C SER A 211 -13.22 -2.86 7.24
N PRO A 212 -14.50 -2.74 7.69
CA PRO A 212 -14.92 -3.24 9.00
C PRO A 212 -14.81 -4.76 9.20
N TYR A 213 -14.89 -5.53 8.11
CA TYR A 213 -14.88 -6.99 8.18
C TYR A 213 -13.48 -7.55 7.94
N TYR A 214 -13.09 -8.51 8.78
CA TYR A 214 -11.82 -9.19 8.67
C TYR A 214 -11.68 -9.90 7.33
N LYS A 215 -10.47 -9.81 6.75
CA LYS A 215 -10.10 -10.50 5.53
C LYS A 215 -8.69 -11.06 5.66
N LYS A 216 -8.53 -12.35 5.35
CA LYS A 216 -7.21 -12.99 5.28
C LYS A 216 -6.33 -12.32 4.22
N MET A 217 -5.03 -12.27 4.48
CA MET A 217 -4.06 -11.64 3.59
C MET A 217 -4.06 -12.33 2.22
N GLY A 218 -4.28 -11.56 1.16
CA GLY A 218 -4.19 -12.01 -0.23
C GLY A 218 -2.94 -11.45 -0.92
N SER A 219 -2.81 -11.69 -2.22
CA SER A 219 -1.67 -11.22 -3.05
C SER A 219 -1.65 -9.71 -3.34
N ASN A 220 -2.35 -8.89 -2.55
CA ASN A 220 -2.55 -7.46 -2.81
C ASN A 220 -1.78 -6.59 -1.81
N THR A 221 -1.61 -5.31 -2.14
CA THR A 221 -1.06 -4.30 -1.23
C THR A 221 -1.92 -4.18 0.03
N LEU A 222 -1.28 -4.16 1.20
CA LEU A 222 -1.96 -4.19 2.50
C LEU A 222 -2.76 -2.91 2.79
N LEU A 223 -2.17 -1.74 2.53
CA LEU A 223 -2.92 -0.49 2.51
C LEU A 223 -3.52 -0.27 1.12
N SER A 224 -4.77 0.18 1.08
CA SER A 224 -5.38 0.75 -0.11
C SER A 224 -5.08 2.25 -0.22
N TRP A 225 -5.44 2.83 -1.36
CA TRP A 225 -5.36 4.28 -1.55
C TRP A 225 -6.31 5.07 -0.65
N ASP A 226 -7.41 4.48 -0.19
CA ASP A 226 -8.34 5.13 0.74
C ASP A 226 -7.68 5.30 2.12
N ASP A 227 -7.05 4.24 2.63
CA ASP A 227 -6.30 4.24 3.90
C ASP A 227 -5.15 5.28 3.87
N VAL A 228 -4.34 5.24 2.81
CA VAL A 228 -3.20 6.16 2.62
C VAL A 228 -3.67 7.61 2.50
N THR A 229 -4.75 7.87 1.77
CA THR A 229 -5.28 9.23 1.58
C THR A 229 -5.87 9.78 2.87
N ALA A 230 -6.60 8.95 3.63
CA ALA A 230 -7.23 9.37 4.88
C ALA A 230 -6.18 9.75 5.95
N VAL A 231 -5.14 8.91 6.15
CA VAL A 231 -4.06 9.23 7.12
C VAL A 231 -3.24 10.44 6.67
N GLN A 232 -3.02 10.63 5.37
CA GLN A 232 -2.33 11.82 4.83
C GLN A 232 -3.17 13.10 4.90
N GLN A 233 -4.50 13.04 4.98
CA GLN A 233 -5.33 14.22 5.24
C GLN A 233 -5.20 14.70 6.69
N LEU A 234 -5.09 13.79 7.65
CA LEU A 234 -4.91 14.13 9.07
C LEU A 234 -3.47 14.60 9.37
N TYR A 235 -2.48 13.92 8.77
CA TYR A 235 -1.06 14.01 9.15
C TYR A 235 -0.11 14.40 8.02
N GLY A 236 -0.58 14.69 6.80
CA GLY A 236 0.32 14.97 5.68
C GLY A 236 1.23 13.78 5.32
N LYS A 237 2.16 14.02 4.41
CA LYS A 237 3.13 13.01 3.93
C LYS A 237 4.39 13.05 4.79
N GLN A 238 5.12 11.93 4.82
CA GLN A 238 6.45 11.87 5.45
C GLN A 238 7.37 12.93 4.82
N ALA A 239 7.97 13.79 5.65
CA ALA A 239 8.93 14.78 5.19
C ALA A 239 10.26 14.11 4.82
N SER A 240 10.81 14.44 3.67
CA SER A 240 11.95 13.74 3.08
C SER A 240 13.30 14.23 3.61
N HIS A 241 13.67 13.88 4.85
CA HIS A 241 15.03 14.04 5.37
C HIS A 241 15.52 12.84 6.21
N PHE A 242 16.46 12.09 5.61
CA PHE A 242 17.58 11.28 6.13
C PHE A 242 17.52 10.44 7.46
N PHE A 243 17.52 9.10 7.29
CA PHE A 243 18.31 8.04 8.02
C PHE A 243 18.04 7.87 9.56
N LEU A 244 18.28 6.77 10.30
CA LEU A 244 18.64 5.32 10.18
C LEU A 244 18.25 4.65 11.55
N PRO A 245 18.47 3.34 11.87
CA PRO A 245 18.63 2.12 11.07
C PRO A 245 17.59 1.00 11.40
N GLY A 246 17.52 -0.05 10.57
CA GLY A 246 16.80 -1.31 10.88
C GLY A 246 15.65 -1.65 9.91
N SER A 247 15.87 -2.66 9.06
CA SER A 247 14.89 -3.26 8.15
C SER A 247 13.57 -3.64 8.86
N LEU A 248 12.38 -3.45 8.26
CA LEU A 248 12.01 -3.87 6.89
C LEU A 248 11.16 -2.81 6.16
N PHE A 249 11.79 -2.03 5.27
CA PHE A 249 11.05 -1.29 4.26
C PHE A 249 10.79 -2.18 3.05
N HIS A 250 9.53 -2.31 2.62
CA HIS A 250 9.26 -2.60 1.21
C HIS A 250 9.70 -1.35 0.43
N CYS A 251 10.89 -1.41 -0.15
CA CYS A 251 11.44 -0.31 -0.95
C CYS A 251 10.44 0.07 -2.03
N VAL A 252 9.96 1.32 -2.03
CA VAL A 252 9.21 1.86 -3.17
C VAL A 252 10.20 1.95 -4.33
N LYS A 253 10.26 0.87 -5.11
CA LYS A 253 11.19 0.73 -6.25
C LYS A 253 11.09 1.99 -7.11
N ARG A 254 12.24 2.62 -7.34
CA ARG A 254 12.35 3.65 -8.39
C ARG A 254 12.47 2.95 -9.72
N CYS A 255 11.62 3.34 -10.66
CA CYS A 255 11.73 2.97 -12.07
C CYS A 255 12.32 4.15 -12.85
N PHE A 256 13.09 3.85 -13.88
CA PHE A 256 13.73 4.84 -14.74
C PHE A 256 13.39 4.54 -16.19
N SER A 257 13.07 5.57 -16.98
CA SER A 257 12.92 5.54 -18.43
C SER A 257 13.43 6.89 -19.00
N VAL A 258 13.33 7.06 -20.31
CA VAL A 258 13.30 8.38 -20.97
C VAL A 258 11.91 8.65 -21.55
N ASP A 259 11.68 9.85 -22.08
CA ASP A 259 10.65 10.15 -23.09
C ASP A 259 11.29 10.49 -24.46
N GLU A 260 10.46 10.95 -25.40
CA GLU A 260 10.81 11.26 -26.80
C GLU A 260 11.89 12.35 -26.91
N ASP A 261 11.86 13.35 -26.03
CA ASP A 261 12.88 14.41 -25.96
C ASP A 261 14.21 13.93 -25.33
N GLY A 262 14.30 12.65 -24.94
CA GLY A 262 15.44 12.10 -24.20
C GLY A 262 15.54 12.56 -22.74
N THR A 263 14.48 13.20 -22.22
CA THR A 263 14.39 13.62 -20.81
C THR A 263 14.29 12.38 -19.93
N VAL A 264 15.11 12.29 -18.88
CA VAL A 264 15.08 11.12 -17.99
C VAL A 264 13.86 11.23 -17.08
N LEU A 265 13.01 10.20 -17.13
CA LEU A 265 11.84 10.05 -16.28
C LEU A 265 12.17 9.12 -15.13
N VAL A 266 12.13 9.65 -13.91
CA VAL A 266 12.27 8.86 -12.67
C VAL A 266 10.89 8.72 -12.05
N PHE A 267 10.46 7.49 -11.77
CA PHE A 267 9.14 7.18 -11.23
C PHE A 267 9.26 6.58 -9.83
N GLN A 268 8.44 7.06 -8.88
CA GLN A 268 8.37 6.49 -7.53
C GLN A 268 6.93 6.59 -6.99
N GLY A 269 6.23 5.45 -6.96
CA GLY A 269 4.81 5.40 -6.61
C GLY A 269 3.96 6.23 -7.58
N SER A 270 3.11 7.10 -7.05
CA SER A 270 2.19 7.96 -7.83
C SER A 270 2.82 9.26 -8.34
N ARG A 271 4.15 9.35 -8.36
CA ARG A 271 4.91 10.55 -8.71
C ARG A 271 6.03 10.23 -9.70
N PHE A 272 6.36 11.23 -10.51
CA PHE A 272 7.54 11.21 -11.35
C PHE A 272 8.29 12.54 -11.29
N TRP A 273 9.56 12.50 -11.68
CA TRP A 273 10.45 13.65 -11.86
C TRP A 273 10.98 13.60 -13.28
N THR A 274 11.09 14.75 -13.92
CA THR A 274 11.84 14.93 -15.16
C THR A 274 13.24 15.41 -14.81
N VAL A 275 14.27 14.77 -15.36
CA VAL A 275 15.66 15.23 -15.26
C VAL A 275 16.17 15.56 -16.65
N SER A 276 16.49 16.84 -16.87
CA SER A 276 17.03 17.37 -18.11
C SER A 276 18.24 18.25 -17.79
N ASN A 277 19.36 18.03 -18.49
CA ASN A 277 20.62 18.76 -18.32
C ASN A 277 21.11 18.87 -16.86
N GLY A 278 20.87 17.85 -16.03
CA GLY A 278 21.24 17.82 -14.61
C GLY A 278 20.25 18.54 -13.67
N SER A 279 19.27 19.26 -14.19
CA SER A 279 18.20 19.87 -13.41
C SER A 279 17.06 18.88 -13.17
N VAL A 280 16.62 18.74 -11.92
CA VAL A 280 15.52 17.86 -11.50
C VAL A 280 14.27 18.70 -11.22
N SER A 281 13.12 18.29 -11.78
CA SER A 281 11.85 18.98 -11.53
C SER A 281 11.35 18.82 -10.09
N ALA A 282 10.33 19.59 -9.72
CA ALA A 282 9.46 19.21 -8.61
C ALA A 282 8.76 17.86 -8.90
N PRO A 283 8.37 17.08 -7.87
CA PRO A 283 7.65 15.82 -8.05
C PRO A 283 6.23 16.03 -8.62
N LEU A 284 6.02 15.63 -9.87
CA LEU A 284 4.73 15.72 -10.56
C LEU A 284 3.87 14.46 -10.31
N PRO A 285 2.54 14.56 -10.19
CA PRO A 285 1.65 13.40 -10.12
C PRO A 285 1.69 12.60 -11.43
N LEU A 286 1.78 11.28 -11.35
CA LEU A 286 1.80 10.39 -12.53
C LEU A 286 0.59 10.64 -13.46
N GLN A 287 -0.60 10.75 -12.86
CA GLN A 287 -1.86 10.99 -13.56
C GLN A 287 -2.03 12.43 -14.09
N MET A 288 -1.06 13.32 -13.86
CA MET A 288 -1.04 14.64 -14.52
C MET A 288 -0.65 14.52 -16.00
N ARG A 289 0.31 13.64 -16.33
CA ARG A 289 0.74 13.38 -17.72
C ARG A 289 0.06 12.15 -18.32
N TRP A 290 -0.35 11.17 -17.51
CA TRP A 290 -1.02 9.94 -17.96
C TRP A 290 -2.28 9.64 -17.12
N PRO A 291 -3.43 10.32 -17.37
CA PRO A 291 -4.59 10.28 -16.47
C PRO A 291 -5.17 8.89 -16.18
N GLN A 292 -5.13 8.00 -17.18
CA GLN A 292 -5.67 6.64 -17.10
C GLN A 292 -4.66 5.59 -16.56
N LEU A 293 -3.43 6.01 -16.22
CA LEU A 293 -2.38 5.11 -15.76
C LEU A 293 -2.58 4.77 -14.29
N SER A 294 -2.20 3.54 -13.91
CA SER A 294 -2.23 3.08 -12.52
C SER A 294 -1.37 3.96 -11.61
N LEU A 295 -1.80 4.18 -10.36
CA LEU A 295 -1.12 5.06 -9.39
C LEU A 295 0.27 4.59 -8.93
N ALA A 296 0.80 3.48 -9.43
CA ALA A 296 2.19 3.07 -9.26
C ALA A 296 2.58 2.03 -10.30
N ILE A 297 3.66 2.25 -11.03
CA ILE A 297 4.21 1.32 -12.02
C ILE A 297 5.32 0.44 -11.44
N GLU A 298 5.65 -0.65 -12.12
CA GLU A 298 6.75 -1.57 -11.78
C GLU A 298 7.91 -1.49 -12.79
N ALA A 299 7.59 -1.26 -14.08
CA ALA A 299 8.55 -0.93 -15.12
C ALA A 299 7.94 0.08 -16.12
N ALA A 300 8.79 0.80 -16.83
CA ALA A 300 8.47 1.64 -17.97
C ALA A 300 9.56 1.51 -19.04
N ALA A 301 9.20 1.69 -20.30
CA ALA A 301 10.13 1.72 -21.42
C ALA A 301 9.61 2.64 -22.52
N PHE A 302 10.40 3.63 -22.92
CA PHE A 302 10.18 4.35 -24.17
C PHE A 302 10.68 3.52 -25.35
N SER A 303 9.90 3.50 -26.42
CA SER A 303 10.23 2.87 -27.69
C SER A 303 10.40 3.96 -28.76
N PRO A 304 11.62 4.15 -29.30
CA PRO A 304 11.86 5.07 -30.40
C PRO A 304 11.44 4.50 -31.77
N LEU A 305 10.92 3.27 -31.82
CA LEU A 305 10.41 2.66 -33.06
C LEU A 305 9.04 3.23 -33.45
N ASP A 306 8.19 3.49 -32.44
CA ASP A 306 6.81 3.96 -32.58
C ASP A 306 6.53 5.27 -31.82
N SER A 307 7.56 5.88 -31.21
CA SER A 307 7.49 7.04 -30.30
C SER A 307 6.56 6.85 -29.09
N LYS A 308 6.41 5.60 -28.60
CA LYS A 308 5.46 5.30 -27.51
C LYS A 308 6.12 4.98 -26.18
N LEU A 309 5.47 5.42 -25.11
CA LEU A 309 5.86 5.10 -23.75
C LEU A 309 4.99 3.96 -23.21
N TYR A 310 5.65 2.84 -22.91
CA TYR A 310 5.03 1.63 -22.39
C TYR A 310 5.20 1.58 -20.87
N PHE A 311 4.13 1.25 -20.15
CA PHE A 311 4.12 1.10 -18.70
C PHE A 311 3.62 -0.28 -18.29
N PHE A 312 4.19 -0.81 -17.22
CA PHE A 312 3.88 -2.14 -16.73
C PHE A 312 3.50 -2.11 -15.25
N LYS A 313 2.37 -2.73 -14.91
CA LYS A 313 1.94 -2.93 -13.52
C LYS A 313 1.12 -4.20 -13.38
N GLY A 314 1.61 -5.13 -12.55
CA GLY A 314 0.89 -6.35 -12.21
C GLY A 314 0.71 -7.26 -13.39
N ARG A 315 -0.51 -7.33 -13.92
CA ARG A 315 -0.87 -8.17 -15.07
C ARG A 315 -1.27 -7.34 -16.29
N GLN A 316 -0.95 -6.05 -16.29
CA GLN A 316 -1.38 -5.09 -17.30
C GLN A 316 -0.19 -4.33 -17.87
N ILE A 317 -0.30 -4.02 -19.16
CA ILE A 317 0.54 -3.10 -19.91
C ILE A 317 -0.32 -1.93 -20.39
N TRP A 318 0.21 -0.72 -20.32
CA TRP A 318 -0.36 0.48 -20.95
C TRP A 318 0.61 0.96 -22.02
N ARG A 319 0.08 1.54 -23.10
CA ARG A 319 0.87 2.19 -24.15
C ARG A 319 0.32 3.59 -24.37
N TYR A 320 1.19 4.58 -24.35
CA TYR A 320 0.83 5.98 -24.50
C TYR A 320 1.54 6.62 -25.69
N SER A 321 0.76 7.37 -26.46
CA SER A 321 1.24 8.32 -27.46
C SER A 321 1.20 9.71 -26.82
N GLY A 322 2.34 10.18 -26.31
CA GLY A 322 2.39 11.39 -25.48
C GLY A 322 1.57 11.23 -24.17
N PRO A 323 0.51 12.04 -23.94
CA PRO A 323 -0.38 11.91 -22.79
C PRO A 323 -1.55 10.93 -23.02
N ASP A 324 -1.83 10.56 -24.28
CA ASP A 324 -3.04 9.84 -24.68
C ASP A 324 -2.85 8.33 -24.64
N LEU A 325 -3.81 7.63 -24.05
CA LEU A 325 -3.81 6.17 -23.95
C LEU A 325 -4.22 5.57 -25.30
N ASP A 326 -3.39 4.70 -25.85
CA ASP A 326 -3.68 4.04 -27.13
C ASP A 326 -4.96 3.18 -27.05
N PRO A 327 -5.82 3.19 -28.09
CA PRO A 327 -6.95 2.27 -28.19
C PRO A 327 -6.54 0.80 -28.01
N GLY A 328 -7.34 0.05 -27.25
CA GLY A 328 -7.06 -1.35 -26.90
C GLY A 328 -6.17 -1.54 -25.67
N PHE A 329 -5.60 -0.48 -25.09
CA PHE A 329 -4.86 -0.54 -23.82
C PHE A 329 -5.74 -0.09 -22.63
N PRO A 330 -5.47 -0.58 -21.40
CA PRO A 330 -4.45 -1.56 -21.05
C PRO A 330 -4.77 -2.99 -21.49
N MET A 331 -3.78 -3.67 -22.06
CA MET A 331 -3.85 -5.10 -22.39
C MET A 331 -3.37 -5.94 -21.21
N LYS A 332 -3.76 -7.23 -21.14
CA LYS A 332 -3.19 -8.14 -20.13
C LYS A 332 -1.84 -8.66 -20.59
N SER A 333 -0.90 -8.80 -19.65
CA SER A 333 0.43 -9.35 -19.92
C SER A 333 0.36 -10.78 -20.48
N SER A 334 -0.61 -11.59 -20.03
CA SER A 334 -0.86 -12.95 -20.53
C SER A 334 -1.12 -13.00 -22.03
N ASP A 335 -1.86 -12.01 -22.54
CA ASP A 335 -2.40 -12.02 -23.90
C ASP A 335 -1.28 -11.71 -24.92
N LEU A 336 -0.16 -11.16 -24.44
CA LEU A 336 1.07 -10.89 -25.19
C LEU A 336 2.19 -11.93 -24.92
N GLY A 337 1.95 -12.94 -24.06
CA GLY A 337 2.97 -13.90 -23.61
C GLY A 337 3.94 -13.37 -22.55
N LEU A 338 3.67 -12.21 -21.95
CA LEU A 338 4.55 -11.51 -21.01
C LEU A 338 4.40 -11.96 -19.54
N PRO A 339 5.46 -11.79 -18.71
CA PRO A 339 5.40 -12.10 -17.29
C PRO A 339 4.53 -11.10 -16.51
N ASN A 340 3.88 -11.59 -15.45
CA ASN A 340 3.30 -10.73 -14.43
C ASN A 340 4.38 -10.11 -13.53
N HIS A 341 4.19 -8.84 -13.19
CA HIS A 341 5.05 -7.99 -12.36
C HIS A 341 6.51 -7.94 -12.85
N PRO A 342 6.79 -7.47 -14.09
CA PRO A 342 8.17 -7.35 -14.59
C PRO A 342 9.01 -6.48 -13.65
N ASP A 343 10.28 -6.85 -13.48
CA ASP A 343 11.22 -6.12 -12.62
C ASP A 343 11.81 -4.89 -13.34
N CYS A 344 11.96 -4.98 -14.66
CA CYS A 344 12.53 -3.95 -15.53
C CYS A 344 12.05 -4.16 -16.97
N ALA A 345 11.91 -3.09 -17.74
CA ALA A 345 11.65 -3.09 -19.18
C ALA A 345 12.53 -2.03 -19.86
N PHE A 346 12.89 -2.23 -21.12
CA PHE A 346 13.64 -1.26 -21.94
C PHE A 346 13.56 -1.62 -23.42
N PHE A 347 13.73 -0.64 -24.32
CA PHE A 347 13.94 -0.90 -25.74
C PHE A 347 15.40 -1.25 -26.01
N TYR A 348 15.65 -2.34 -26.73
CA TYR A 348 17.01 -2.82 -27.03
C TYR A 348 17.32 -2.64 -28.52
N HIS A 349 17.93 -1.51 -28.85
CA HIS A 349 18.24 -1.10 -30.22
C HIS A 349 18.86 -2.18 -31.12
N PRO A 350 19.84 -3.02 -30.69
CA PRO A 350 20.42 -4.03 -31.56
C PRO A 350 19.47 -5.14 -32.04
N LEU A 351 18.32 -5.32 -31.37
CA LEU A 351 17.25 -6.20 -31.85
C LEU A 351 16.05 -5.44 -32.43
N GLY A 352 15.91 -4.13 -32.19
CA GLY A 352 14.70 -3.38 -32.52
C GLY A 352 13.46 -3.77 -31.68
N HIS A 353 13.66 -4.48 -30.56
CA HIS A 353 12.60 -5.08 -29.75
C HIS A 353 12.59 -4.53 -28.33
N MET A 354 11.45 -4.66 -27.64
CA MET A 354 11.36 -4.38 -26.21
C MET A 354 11.75 -5.61 -25.39
N VAL A 355 12.62 -5.41 -24.39
CA VAL A 355 13.11 -6.47 -23.51
C VAL A 355 12.56 -6.27 -22.11
N LEU A 356 12.04 -7.35 -21.51
CA LEU A 356 11.50 -7.34 -20.15
C LEU A 356 12.21 -8.38 -19.28
N PHE A 357 12.63 -7.98 -18.08
CA PHE A 357 13.27 -8.87 -17.11
C PHE A 357 12.29 -9.27 -16.00
N ARG A 358 12.32 -10.54 -15.62
CA ARG A 358 11.59 -11.05 -14.44
C ARG A 358 12.42 -12.12 -13.71
N GLY A 359 12.85 -11.80 -12.49
CA GLY A 359 13.63 -12.71 -11.66
C GLY A 359 14.96 -13.13 -12.30
N SER A 360 15.02 -14.37 -12.81
CA SER A 360 16.18 -14.95 -13.50
C SER A 360 15.99 -15.14 -15.01
N ARG A 361 14.91 -14.60 -15.58
CA ARG A 361 14.54 -14.75 -16.99
C ARG A 361 14.33 -13.39 -17.67
N TYR A 362 14.45 -13.38 -18.99
CA TYR A 362 14.07 -12.26 -19.84
C TYR A 362 13.20 -12.69 -21.01
N TYR A 363 12.33 -11.77 -21.44
CA TYR A 363 11.37 -11.91 -22.53
C TYR A 363 11.68 -10.83 -23.56
N VAL A 364 11.42 -11.12 -24.83
CA VAL A 364 11.55 -10.17 -25.93
C VAL A 364 10.18 -10.01 -26.57
N LEU A 365 9.67 -8.79 -26.59
CA LEU A 365 8.38 -8.40 -27.13
C LEU A 365 8.59 -7.71 -28.47
N ASN A 366 7.94 -8.23 -29.49
CA ASN A 366 7.80 -7.60 -30.79
C ASN A 366 6.68 -6.55 -30.70
N LEU A 367 6.98 -5.30 -31.05
CA LEU A 367 6.05 -4.18 -30.90
C LEU A 367 5.08 -4.03 -32.08
N GLU A 368 5.39 -4.64 -33.22
CA GLU A 368 4.52 -4.68 -34.40
C GLU A 368 3.44 -5.75 -34.24
N SER A 369 3.84 -6.98 -33.91
CA SER A 369 2.91 -8.11 -33.71
C SER A 369 2.27 -8.13 -32.31
N LEU A 370 2.78 -7.31 -31.38
CA LEU A 370 2.40 -7.31 -29.96
C LEU A 370 2.43 -8.71 -29.33
N SER A 371 3.48 -9.47 -29.62
CA SER A 371 3.67 -10.82 -29.08
C SER A 371 5.11 -11.07 -28.64
N VAL A 372 5.30 -11.95 -27.66
CA VAL A 372 6.64 -12.42 -27.28
C VAL A 372 7.23 -13.27 -28.39
N GLU A 373 8.45 -12.94 -28.80
CA GLU A 373 9.20 -13.64 -29.83
C GLU A 373 9.36 -15.14 -29.48
N PRO A 374 9.37 -16.05 -30.47
CA PRO A 374 9.65 -17.45 -30.25
C PRO A 374 10.97 -17.70 -29.50
N TYR A 375 11.05 -18.84 -28.80
CA TYR A 375 12.20 -19.24 -27.97
C TYR A 375 12.46 -18.40 -26.71
N TYR A 376 11.59 -17.44 -26.38
CA TYR A 376 11.57 -16.73 -25.10
C TYR A 376 10.52 -17.32 -24.13
N PRO A 377 10.71 -17.21 -22.80
CA PRO A 377 11.78 -16.53 -22.10
C PRO A 377 13.12 -17.27 -22.04
N ARG A 378 14.21 -16.50 -22.15
CA ARG A 378 15.60 -16.96 -21.98
C ARG A 378 16.14 -16.61 -20.59
N ALA A 379 17.33 -17.11 -20.25
CA ALA A 379 17.94 -16.93 -18.94
C ALA A 379 18.74 -15.62 -18.85
N LEU A 380 18.62 -14.88 -17.74
CA LEU A 380 19.29 -13.57 -17.54
C LEU A 380 20.82 -13.64 -17.65
N ARG A 381 21.43 -14.84 -17.49
CA ARG A 381 22.87 -15.09 -17.66
C ARG A 381 23.43 -14.67 -19.02
N ASP A 382 22.57 -14.60 -20.04
CA ASP A 382 22.93 -14.14 -21.38
C ASP A 382 23.37 -12.65 -21.36
N TRP A 383 22.89 -11.87 -20.38
CA TRP A 383 23.29 -10.50 -20.10
C TRP A 383 24.46 -10.45 -19.11
N LYS A 384 25.66 -10.76 -19.61
CA LYS A 384 26.85 -11.03 -18.80
C LYS A 384 27.15 -9.93 -17.77
N GLY A 385 27.06 -10.32 -16.50
CA GLY A 385 27.37 -9.50 -15.32
C GLY A 385 26.17 -8.81 -14.65
N LEU A 386 24.98 -8.76 -15.27
CA LEU A 386 23.84 -8.06 -14.67
C LEU A 386 23.27 -8.84 -13.46
N PRO A 387 22.98 -8.17 -12.33
CA PRO A 387 22.35 -8.80 -11.18
C PRO A 387 20.85 -9.03 -11.42
N ARG A 388 20.26 -9.95 -10.64
CA ARG A 388 18.80 -10.15 -10.60
C ARG A 388 18.11 -9.01 -9.86
N GLY A 389 16.86 -8.73 -10.24
CA GLY A 389 16.01 -7.75 -9.56
C GLY A 389 16.45 -6.30 -9.78
N LEU A 390 16.87 -5.96 -10.99
CA LEU A 390 16.99 -4.58 -11.46
C LEU A 390 15.63 -3.87 -11.32
N ASN A 391 15.63 -2.54 -11.22
CA ASN A 391 14.40 -1.74 -11.02
C ASN A 391 14.13 -0.70 -12.12
N GLY A 392 15.05 -0.54 -13.08
CA GLY A 392 14.86 0.31 -14.25
C GLY A 392 16.04 0.18 -15.21
N ALA A 393 15.82 0.58 -16.46
CA ALA A 393 16.87 0.65 -17.47
C ALA A 393 16.53 1.72 -18.51
N LEU A 394 17.55 2.41 -19.01
CA LEU A 394 17.39 3.38 -20.09
C LEU A 394 18.63 3.41 -20.98
N THR A 395 18.42 3.70 -22.26
CA THR A 395 19.50 3.99 -23.22
C THR A 395 19.84 5.48 -23.13
N ARG A 396 21.13 5.83 -23.19
CA ARG A 396 21.59 7.23 -23.31
C ARG A 396 22.13 7.51 -24.72
N PRO A 397 22.32 8.79 -25.11
CA PRO A 397 22.89 9.17 -26.41
C PRO A 397 24.30 8.60 -26.70
N ASP A 398 25.01 8.07 -25.70
CA ASP A 398 26.28 7.34 -25.88
C ASP A 398 26.09 5.90 -26.44
N GLY A 399 24.85 5.51 -26.75
CA GLY A 399 24.49 4.18 -27.23
C GLY A 399 24.65 3.07 -26.18
N LYS A 400 24.83 3.42 -24.89
CA LYS A 400 24.96 2.46 -23.80
C LYS A 400 23.66 2.35 -23.01
N LEU A 401 23.40 1.15 -22.49
CA LEU A 401 22.28 0.91 -21.59
C LEU A 401 22.75 1.11 -20.15
N TYR A 402 21.99 1.88 -19.38
CA TYR A 402 22.21 2.10 -17.96
C TYR A 402 21.12 1.37 -17.19
N PHE A 403 21.53 0.30 -16.49
CA PHE A 403 20.65 -0.51 -15.64
C PHE A 403 20.77 -0.05 -14.19
N PHE A 404 19.65 -0.06 -13.46
CA PHE A 404 19.57 0.42 -12.08
C PHE A 404 19.11 -0.66 -11.11
N LYS A 405 19.59 -0.56 -9.87
CA LYS A 405 19.05 -1.27 -8.70
C LYS A 405 19.36 -0.47 -7.45
N GLU A 406 18.33 0.01 -6.77
CA GLU A 406 18.45 0.80 -5.54
C GLU A 406 19.36 2.04 -5.74
N GLN A 407 20.56 2.06 -5.14
CA GLN A 407 21.55 3.13 -5.29
C GLN A 407 22.64 2.83 -6.34
N GLN A 408 22.63 1.63 -6.93
CA GLN A 408 23.66 1.15 -7.86
C GLN A 408 23.20 1.28 -9.32
N TYR A 409 24.16 1.44 -10.22
CA TYR A 409 23.97 1.30 -11.66
C TYR A 409 25.03 0.40 -12.30
N TRP A 410 24.70 -0.11 -13.49
CA TRP A 410 25.62 -0.82 -14.38
C TRP A 410 25.47 -0.26 -15.79
N ARG A 411 26.58 0.22 -16.37
CA ARG A 411 26.65 0.61 -17.79
C ARG A 411 26.97 -0.60 -18.63
N PHE A 412 26.03 -1.02 -19.46
CA PHE A 412 26.11 -2.15 -20.36
C PHE A 412 26.42 -1.69 -21.79
N ASP A 413 27.35 -2.38 -22.44
CA ASP A 413 27.68 -2.17 -23.85
C ASP A 413 26.88 -3.15 -24.71
N PRO A 414 25.90 -2.68 -25.51
CA PRO A 414 25.03 -3.57 -26.28
C PRO A 414 25.79 -4.38 -27.32
N GLY A 415 26.80 -3.79 -27.98
CA GLY A 415 27.58 -4.46 -29.03
C GLY A 415 28.58 -5.49 -28.49
N LYS A 416 28.99 -5.38 -27.23
CA LYS A 416 29.88 -6.34 -26.55
C LYS A 416 29.15 -7.29 -25.60
N VAL A 417 27.83 -7.13 -25.45
CA VAL A 417 26.92 -7.88 -24.56
C VAL A 417 27.50 -8.07 -23.15
N ARG A 418 28.07 -6.99 -22.58
CA ARG A 418 28.72 -7.01 -21.26
C ARG A 418 28.68 -5.66 -20.55
N ILE A 419 28.83 -5.68 -19.24
CA ILE A 419 29.04 -4.49 -18.42
C ILE A 419 30.43 -3.88 -18.69
N THR A 420 30.49 -2.55 -18.71
CA THR A 420 31.73 -1.76 -18.88
C THR A 420 32.03 -0.82 -17.71
N ALA A 421 31.04 -0.51 -16.87
CA ALA A 421 31.22 0.24 -15.64
C ALA A 421 30.09 -0.07 -14.65
N ALA A 422 30.35 0.13 -13.37
CA ALA A 422 29.36 0.05 -12.30
C ALA A 422 29.71 1.05 -11.18
N GLY A 423 28.77 1.28 -10.27
CA GLY A 423 28.96 2.09 -9.06
C GLY A 423 27.67 2.70 -8.57
N ARG A 424 27.76 3.71 -7.70
CA ARG A 424 26.60 4.49 -7.27
C ARG A 424 26.24 5.55 -8.30
N TRP A 425 24.95 5.66 -8.63
CA TRP A 425 24.51 6.58 -9.67
C TRP A 425 24.57 8.05 -9.23
N THR A 426 24.31 8.34 -7.95
CA THR A 426 24.42 9.70 -7.37
C THR A 426 25.83 10.28 -7.49
N GLU A 427 26.85 9.44 -7.39
CA GLU A 427 28.26 9.85 -7.38
C GLU A 427 28.88 9.91 -8.78
N ARG A 428 28.34 9.15 -9.76
CA ARG A 428 28.99 8.92 -11.07
C ARG A 428 28.16 9.31 -12.29
N LEU A 429 26.87 9.58 -12.16
CA LEU A 429 25.99 9.96 -13.26
C LEU A 429 25.49 11.41 -13.08
N PRO A 430 26.25 12.42 -13.54
CA PRO A 430 25.92 13.84 -13.30
C PRO A 430 24.53 14.22 -13.85
N TRP A 431 24.14 13.60 -14.96
CA TRP A 431 22.84 13.79 -15.60
C TRP A 431 21.63 13.25 -14.81
N VAL A 432 21.83 12.58 -13.66
CA VAL A 432 20.74 12.21 -12.73
C VAL A 432 20.43 13.36 -11.75
N GLY A 433 21.23 14.43 -11.75
CA GLY A 433 20.92 15.69 -11.06
C GLY A 433 21.14 15.70 -9.55
N CYS A 434 21.95 14.76 -9.03
CA CYS A 434 22.35 14.72 -7.62
C CYS A 434 23.75 15.31 -7.42
N HIS A 435 23.92 16.60 -7.73
CA HIS A 435 25.15 17.31 -7.35
C HIS A 435 25.04 17.82 -5.92
N THR A 436 25.96 17.38 -5.06
CA THR A 436 26.18 17.95 -3.74
C THR A 436 26.57 19.42 -3.89
N THR A 437 25.84 20.32 -3.25
CA THR A 437 26.34 21.67 -2.96
C THR A 437 27.70 21.54 -2.26
N PRO A 438 28.74 22.28 -2.69
CA PRO A 438 29.97 22.35 -1.91
C PRO A 438 29.62 22.83 -0.51
N SER A 439 30.16 22.17 0.51
CA SER A 439 30.14 22.70 1.86
C SER A 439 30.79 24.08 1.83
N LEU A 440 30.03 25.13 2.13
CA LEU A 440 30.61 26.43 2.41
C LEU A 440 31.62 26.22 3.53
N GLN A 441 32.90 26.47 3.21
CA GLN A 441 33.95 26.50 4.21
C GLN A 441 33.53 27.52 5.27
N GLY A 442 33.57 27.11 6.54
CA GLY A 442 33.65 28.09 7.61
C GLY A 442 34.96 28.82 7.43
N ASN A 443 34.90 30.05 6.93
CA ASN A 443 35.99 30.99 7.12
C ASN A 443 35.90 31.44 8.57
N ASP A 444 36.97 31.17 9.31
CA ASP A 444 37.26 31.86 10.56
C ASP A 444 37.35 33.38 10.36
N ILE A 445 37.36 34.08 11.50
CA ILE A 445 37.98 35.39 11.81
C ILE A 445 36.96 36.47 12.23
N LEU A 446 36.97 36.69 13.56
CA LEU A 446 36.55 37.85 14.37
C LEU A 446 35.04 38.17 14.43
#